data_AF-A0A836Q7T0-F1
#
_entry.id   AF-A0A836Q7T0-F1
#
_cell.length_a   1.000
_cell.length_b   1.000
_cell.length_c   1.000
_cell.angle_alpha   90.00
_cell.angle_beta   90.00
_cell.angle_gamma   90.00
#
_symmetry.space_group_name_H-M   'P 1'
#
loop_
_entity.id
_entity.type
_entity.pdbx_description
1 polymer ?
#
loop_
_entity_poly.entity_id
_entity_poly.type
_entity_poly.pdbx_seq_one_letter_code
_entity_poly.pdbx_strand_id
1 'polypeptide(L)'
;MPEAKAPVSKNENRKVLRFPAETSFGHLYTTDERGAEEFFAEAAGDVSVPAEKVLDLMVSWTASEDLRPLKQLAADDLRSLNFTCTRVKQTDLNNICGLTGLKRLLL
;
A
#
# COMPACT_ATOMS: atom_id res chain seq x y z
N MET A 1 37.78 0.46 28.30
CA MET A 1 36.39 0.86 28.64
C MET A 1 35.89 1.81 27.58
N PRO A 2 34.63 1.73 27.12
CA PRO A 2 33.88 0.58 26.59
C PRO A 2 33.79 0.65 25.04
N GLU A 3 33.48 -0.49 24.43
CA GLU A 3 33.15 -0.62 23.00
C GLU A 3 31.97 0.29 22.63
N ALA A 4 32.15 1.08 21.58
CA ALA A 4 31.02 1.70 20.89
C ALA A 4 30.13 0.58 20.36
N LYS A 5 28.99 0.35 21.01
CA LYS A 5 27.91 -0.48 20.48
C LYS A 5 27.59 0.02 19.08
N ALA A 6 27.83 -0.84 18.08
CA ALA A 6 27.27 -0.66 16.75
C ALA A 6 25.76 -0.37 16.87
N PRO A 7 25.20 0.55 16.07
CA PRO A 7 23.77 0.79 16.08
C PRO A 7 23.06 -0.52 15.75
N VAL A 8 22.16 -0.93 16.65
CA VAL A 8 21.27 -2.09 16.51
C VAL A 8 20.56 -2.01 15.15
N SER A 9 20.69 -3.07 14.35
CA SER A 9 20.09 -3.22 13.03
C SER A 9 18.58 -2.93 13.04
N LYS A 10 18.17 -1.82 12.43
CA LYS A 10 16.76 -1.40 12.28
C LYS A 10 15.96 -2.17 11.21
N ASN A 11 16.39 -3.37 10.80
CA ASN A 11 16.04 -3.85 9.46
C ASN A 11 15.75 -5.36 9.37
N GLU A 12 14.69 -5.86 10.01
CA GLU A 12 14.29 -7.27 9.79
C GLU A 12 12.78 -7.53 9.69
N ASN A 13 11.89 -6.69 10.21
CA ASN A 13 10.45 -6.95 10.08
C ASN A 13 9.88 -6.24 8.84
N ARG A 14 9.74 -6.97 7.73
CA ARG A 14 9.18 -6.47 6.48
C ARG A 14 8.03 -7.36 6.03
N LYS A 15 7.02 -6.75 5.43
CA LYS A 15 5.96 -7.43 4.69
C LYS A 15 6.12 -7.20 3.19
N VAL A 16 5.59 -8.11 2.39
CA VAL A 16 5.63 -8.02 0.93
C VAL A 16 4.21 -7.85 0.43
N LEU A 17 3.94 -6.72 -0.22
CA LEU A 17 2.71 -6.48 -0.94
C LEU A 17 2.88 -6.94 -2.38
N ARG A 18 1.94 -7.74 -2.88
CA ARG A 18 2.02 -8.29 -4.24
C ARG A 18 1.04 -7.56 -5.16
N PHE A 19 1.60 -6.99 -6.22
CA PHE A 19 0.87 -6.34 -7.29
C PHE A 19 1.19 -7.00 -8.64
N PRO A 20 0.40 -6.76 -9.69
CA PRO A 20 0.77 -7.16 -11.04
C PRO A 20 2.16 -6.62 -11.42
N ALA A 21 3.02 -7.47 -11.99
CA ALA A 21 4.39 -7.08 -12.35
C ALA A 21 4.45 -6.32 -13.69
N GLU A 22 3.54 -6.63 -14.61
CA GLU A 22 3.55 -6.09 -15.98
C GLU A 22 3.08 -4.63 -16.05
N THR A 23 2.32 -4.16 -15.06
CA THR A 23 1.77 -2.79 -15.05
C THR A 23 1.56 -2.33 -13.63
N SER A 24 2.01 -1.10 -13.34
CA SER A 24 1.82 -0.48 -12.03
C SER A 24 0.34 -0.31 -11.70
N PHE A 25 -0.02 -0.77 -10.50
CA PHE A 25 -1.34 -0.59 -9.93
C PHE A 25 -1.60 0.86 -9.45
N GLY A 26 -0.57 1.71 -9.52
CA GLY A 26 -0.60 3.10 -9.06
C GLY A 26 0.59 3.42 -8.15
N HIS A 27 0.41 4.37 -7.24
CA HIS A 27 1.48 4.82 -6.35
C HIS A 27 1.14 4.54 -4.90
N LEU A 28 2.13 4.03 -4.18
CA LEU A 28 2.10 3.86 -2.74
C LEU A 28 2.72 5.07 -2.08
N TYR A 29 2.05 5.57 -1.05
CA TYR A 29 2.51 6.65 -0.20
C TYR A 29 2.58 6.15 1.23
N THR A 30 3.60 6.61 1.96
CA THR A 30 3.59 6.54 3.43
C THR A 30 3.13 7.87 3.99
N THR A 31 2.68 7.87 5.23
CA THR A 31 2.41 9.11 5.96
C THR A 31 3.31 9.18 7.17
N ASP A 32 3.94 10.33 7.38
CA ASP A 32 4.74 10.59 8.58
C ASP A 32 3.87 10.96 9.80
N GLU A 33 4.50 11.18 10.95
CA GLU A 33 3.82 11.55 12.19
C GLU A 33 3.10 12.91 12.12
N ARG A 34 3.43 13.74 11.13
CA ARG A 34 2.83 15.06 10.90
C ARG A 34 1.67 15.01 9.91
N GLY A 35 1.39 13.83 9.35
CA GLY A 35 0.35 13.66 8.34
C GLY A 35 0.80 13.98 6.91
N ALA A 36 2.09 14.22 6.68
CA ALA A 36 2.61 14.47 5.33
C ALA A 36 2.72 13.16 4.56
N GLU A 37 2.18 13.14 3.34
CA GLU A 37 2.29 12.01 2.43
C GLU A 37 3.63 12.07 1.68
N GLU A 38 4.37 10.95 1.71
CA GLU A 38 5.64 10.78 1.01
C GLU A 38 5.52 9.61 0.04
N PHE A 39 5.91 9.84 -1.21
CA PHE A 39 5.97 8.78 -2.21
C PHE A 39 6.90 7.66 -1.73
N PHE A 40 6.40 6.44 -1.73
CA PHE A 40 7.14 5.27 -1.29
C PHE A 40 7.64 4.44 -2.47
N ALA A 41 6.73 4.02 -3.35
CA ALA A 41 7.05 3.17 -4.50
C ALA A 41 5.88 3.14 -5.49
N GLU A 42 6.13 2.63 -6.71
CA GLU A 42 5.07 2.13 -7.57
C GLU A 42 4.49 0.83 -7.00
N ALA A 43 3.19 0.64 -7.18
CA ALA A 43 2.49 -0.59 -6.82
C ALA A 43 2.64 -1.63 -7.94
N ALA A 44 3.87 -2.09 -8.20
CA ALA A 44 4.20 -3.04 -9.26
C ALA A 44 5.04 -4.20 -8.71
N GLY A 45 4.67 -5.44 -9.07
CA GLY A 45 5.35 -6.64 -8.61
C GLY A 45 5.36 -6.77 -7.08
N ASP A 46 6.45 -7.31 -6.55
CA ASP A 46 6.65 -7.48 -5.10
C ASP A 46 7.23 -6.20 -4.49
N VAL A 47 6.43 -5.53 -3.65
CA VAL A 47 6.84 -4.32 -2.93
C VAL A 47 7.14 -4.69 -1.48
N SER A 48 8.42 -4.55 -1.08
CA SER A 48 8.85 -4.82 0.28
C SER A 48 8.69 -3.58 1.17
N VAL A 49 7.88 -3.68 2.21
CA VAL A 49 7.48 -2.57 3.09
C VAL A 49 7.88 -2.90 4.53
N PRO A 50 8.44 -1.95 5.31
CA PRO A 50 8.59 -2.15 6.75
C PRO A 50 7.25 -2.50 7.40
N ALA A 51 7.21 -3.52 8.25
CA ALA A 51 5.95 -4.07 8.77
C ALA A 51 5.14 -3.05 9.59
N GLU A 52 5.81 -2.06 10.18
CA GLU A 52 5.22 -0.97 10.94
C GLU A 52 4.65 0.17 10.08
N LYS A 53 4.99 0.21 8.78
CA LYS A 53 4.49 1.24 7.88
C LYS A 53 3.11 0.89 7.38
N VAL A 54 2.21 1.86 7.49
CA VAL A 54 0.91 1.85 6.85
C VAL A 54 1.00 2.62 5.53
N LEU A 55 0.33 2.10 4.50
CA LEU A 55 0.40 2.64 3.15
C LEU A 55 -0.94 3.16 2.68
N ASP A 56 -0.90 4.23 1.88
CA ASP A 56 -2.02 4.70 1.09
C ASP A 56 -1.74 4.38 -0.37
N LEU A 57 -2.71 3.76 -1.05
CA LEU A 57 -2.60 3.41 -2.45
C LEU A 57 -3.49 4.36 -3.28
N MET A 58 -2.85 5.15 -4.14
CA MET A 58 -3.52 5.88 -5.21
C MET A 58 -3.57 5.01 -6.46
N VAL A 59 -4.75 4.51 -6.79
CA VAL A 59 -4.94 3.55 -7.89
C VAL A 59 -4.88 4.29 -9.22
N SER A 60 -4.14 3.74 -10.18
CA SER A 60 -4.07 4.33 -11.52
C SER A 60 -5.40 4.17 -12.29
N TRP A 61 -5.65 5.05 -13.26
CA TRP A 61 -6.83 4.95 -14.12
C TRP A 61 -6.97 3.56 -14.76
N THR A 62 -5.89 3.03 -15.32
CA THR A 62 -5.88 1.74 -16.01
C THR A 62 -6.04 0.57 -15.04
N ALA A 63 -5.40 0.61 -13.87
CA ALA A 63 -5.53 -0.45 -12.88
C ALA A 63 -6.92 -0.50 -12.23
N SER A 64 -7.66 0.60 -12.25
CA SER A 64 -9.04 0.65 -11.74
C SER A 64 -10.02 -0.25 -12.50
N GLU A 65 -9.67 -0.70 -13.71
CA GLU A 65 -10.49 -1.62 -14.51
C GLU A 65 -10.52 -3.05 -13.95
N ASP A 66 -9.51 -3.45 -13.15
CA ASP A 66 -9.47 -4.76 -12.51
C ASP A 66 -8.88 -4.70 -11.10
N LEU A 67 -9.78 -4.66 -10.11
CA LEU A 67 -9.41 -4.62 -8.69
C LEU A 67 -9.14 -6.00 -8.05
N ARG A 68 -9.27 -7.11 -8.80
CA ARG A 68 -9.06 -8.46 -8.24
C ARG A 68 -7.70 -8.64 -7.55
N PRO A 69 -6.58 -8.04 -8.02
CA PRO A 69 -5.29 -8.16 -7.34
C PRO A 69 -5.32 -7.69 -5.88
N LEU A 70 -6.16 -6.71 -5.53
CA LEU A 70 -6.28 -6.19 -4.17
C LEU A 70 -6.79 -7.24 -3.16
N LYS A 71 -7.45 -8.32 -3.62
CA LYS A 71 -7.88 -9.43 -2.75
C LYS A 71 -6.74 -10.20 -2.11
N GLN A 72 -5.53 -10.09 -2.65
CA GLN A 72 -4.36 -10.81 -2.15
C GLN A 72 -3.67 -10.06 -1.01
N LEU A 73 -3.97 -8.77 -0.85
CA LEU A 73 -3.44 -7.96 0.25
C LEU A 73 -4.10 -8.39 1.57
N ALA A 74 -3.31 -8.35 2.64
CA ALA A 74 -3.81 -8.60 3.98
C ALA A 74 -4.76 -7.48 4.42
N ALA A 75 -5.57 -7.79 5.43
CA ALA A 75 -6.62 -6.91 5.91
C ALA A 75 -6.11 -5.51 6.31
N ASP A 76 -4.89 -5.42 6.84
CA ASP A 76 -4.23 -4.22 7.36
C ASP A 76 -3.09 -3.70 6.47
N ASP A 77 -2.99 -4.19 5.24
CA ASP A 77 -1.92 -3.77 4.32
C ASP A 77 -2.04 -2.33 3.84
N LEU A 78 -3.27 -1.85 3.72
CA LEU A 78 -3.58 -0.49 3.30
C LEU A 78 -4.38 0.24 4.36
N ARG A 79 -3.97 1.49 4.63
CA ARG A 79 -4.74 2.46 5.43
C ARG A 79 -5.75 3.20 4.58
N SER A 80 -5.40 3.55 3.35
CA SER A 80 -6.30 4.25 2.45
C SER A 80 -6.24 3.69 1.04
N LEU A 81 -7.40 3.71 0.38
CA LEU A 81 -7.52 3.51 -1.06
C LEU A 81 -8.09 4.77 -1.69
N ASN A 82 -7.41 5.27 -2.71
CA ASN A 82 -7.81 6.44 -3.45
C ASN A 82 -8.06 6.07 -4.92
N PHE A 83 -9.33 6.17 -5.32
CA PHE A 83 -9.84 5.95 -6.68
C PHE A 83 -10.24 7.27 -7.37
N THR A 84 -9.86 8.43 -6.82
CA THR A 84 -10.13 9.73 -7.43
C THR A 84 -9.58 9.77 -8.85
N CYS A 85 -10.36 10.32 -9.78
CA CYS A 85 -10.07 10.29 -11.20
C CYS A 85 -9.92 8.86 -11.73
N THR A 86 -10.82 7.94 -11.35
CA THR A 86 -10.95 6.61 -11.98
C THR A 86 -12.41 6.32 -12.37
N ARG A 87 -12.70 5.11 -12.89
CA ARG A 87 -14.05 4.68 -13.29
C ARG A 87 -14.61 3.54 -12.44
N VAL A 88 -14.17 3.45 -11.18
CA VAL A 88 -14.60 2.38 -10.27
C VAL A 88 -16.12 2.37 -10.11
N LYS A 89 -16.74 1.19 -10.23
CA LYS A 89 -18.17 0.98 -9.99
C LYS A 89 -18.38 0.35 -8.63
N GLN A 90 -19.59 0.48 -8.11
CA GLN A 90 -19.97 -0.12 -6.82
C GLN A 90 -19.71 -1.64 -6.76
N THR A 91 -19.92 -2.35 -7.88
CA THR A 91 -19.67 -3.79 -7.99
C THR A 91 -18.20 -4.15 -7.83
N ASP A 92 -17.29 -3.25 -8.18
CA ASP A 92 -15.85 -3.47 -8.14
C ASP A 92 -15.32 -3.39 -6.71
N LEU A 93 -16.02 -2.67 -5.83
CA LEU A 93 -15.69 -2.53 -4.41
C LEU A 93 -15.82 -3.84 -3.62
N ASN A 94 -16.51 -4.84 -4.17
CA ASN A 94 -16.50 -6.20 -3.61
C ASN A 94 -15.09 -6.81 -3.56
N ASN A 95 -14.16 -6.31 -4.38
CA ASN A 95 -12.78 -6.79 -4.38
C ASN A 95 -11.93 -6.23 -3.24
N ILE A 96 -12.41 -5.21 -2.52
CA ILE A 96 -11.69 -4.58 -1.41
C ILE A 96 -12.32 -4.87 -0.04
N CYS A 97 -13.37 -5.70 0.02
CA CYS A 97 -14.05 -6.04 1.29
C CYS A 97 -13.15 -6.73 2.33
N GLY A 98 -12.07 -7.38 1.90
CA GLY A 98 -11.10 -8.01 2.80
C GLY A 98 -10.19 -7.02 3.52
N LEU A 99 -10.10 -5.77 3.05
CA LEU A 99 -9.20 -4.74 3.57
C LEU A 99 -9.82 -4.03 4.78
N THR A 100 -10.10 -4.78 5.84
CA THR A 100 -10.80 -4.27 7.03
C THR A 100 -10.01 -3.25 7.85
N GLY A 101 -8.71 -3.10 7.55
CA GLY A 101 -7.83 -2.07 8.12
C GLY A 101 -8.01 -0.69 7.49
N LEU A 102 -8.72 -0.57 6.36
CA LEU A 102 -8.95 0.70 5.69
C LEU A 102 -9.61 1.72 6.61
N LYS A 103 -9.01 2.91 6.66
CA LYS A 103 -9.50 4.09 7.38
C LYS A 103 -10.12 5.12 6.44
N ARG A 104 -9.74 5.11 5.16
CA ARG A 104 -10.27 6.02 4.15
C ARG A 104 -10.47 5.30 2.82
N LEU A 105 -11.59 5.58 2.19
CA LEU A 105 -11.90 5.22 0.81
C LEU A 105 -12.31 6.51 0.10
N LEU A 106 -11.53 6.90 -0.92
CA LEU A 106 -11.81 8.05 -1.76
C LEU A 106 -12.25 7.53 -3.13
N LEU A 107 -13.36 8.05 -3.65
CA LEU A 107 -13.98 7.65 -4.91
C LEU A 107 -14.00 8.83 -5.89
#